data_AF-A0A956QY30-F1
#
_entry.id   AF-A0A956QY30-F1
#
_cell.length_a   1.000
_cell.length_b   1.000
_cell.length_c   1.000
_cell.angle_alpha   90.00
_cell.angle_beta   90.00
_cell.angle_gamma   90.00
#
_symmetry.space_group_name_H-M   'P 1'
#
loop_
_entity.id
_entity.type
_entity.pdbx_description
1 polymer ?
#
loop_
_entity_poly.entity_id
_entity_poly.type
_entity_poly.pdbx_seq_one_letter_code
_entity_poly.pdbx_strand_id
1 'polypeptide(L)'
;MEAGVHFGHQTRRWNPKMRPYIYGERNGIYIIDLEQTSRALDKACDFLRKAASERKNVVFAGILEGCASRDIEVVYNLGADEIDASKFSGAFVVYQGHHGDIGARYADVIFPGAAYTEENAIFVNTEGRAQMARRAHFPLGEARENWAIIRALSDRVGKTLPYDDLFALRQAMIAAAPSLGRIDQRPAETLDLSKIGKAGAVGSAPFRSPVADYYFTNAVARASKTMAECSAMMS
;
A
#
# COMPACT_ATOMS: atom_id res chain seq x y z
N MET A 1 -1.79 13.58 -19.89
CA MET A 1 -1.45 12.16 -20.20
C MET A 1 0.03 11.88 -19.91
N GLU A 2 0.66 12.61 -18.96
CA GLU A 2 2.13 12.70 -18.84
C GLU A 2 2.76 11.81 -17.75
N ALA A 3 1.99 11.19 -16.85
CA ALA A 3 2.56 10.43 -15.73
C ALA A 3 2.96 8.96 -16.06
N GLY A 4 2.64 8.46 -17.26
CA GLY A 4 2.99 7.09 -17.67
C GLY A 4 2.36 5.96 -16.83
N VAL A 5 1.31 6.23 -16.04
CA VAL A 5 0.67 5.27 -15.12
C VAL A 5 -0.09 4.12 -15.79
N HIS A 6 -0.15 4.10 -17.13
CA HIS A 6 -0.73 3.01 -17.90
C HIS A 6 0.25 1.86 -18.12
N PHE A 7 1.53 1.99 -17.77
CA PHE A 7 2.47 0.88 -17.90
C PHE A 7 2.32 -0.07 -16.71
N GLY A 8 1.97 -1.33 -17.01
CA GLY A 8 1.82 -2.42 -16.06
C GLY A 8 3.10 -3.24 -15.92
N HIS A 9 2.95 -4.55 -15.80
CA HIS A 9 4.06 -5.47 -15.58
C HIS A 9 4.67 -5.99 -16.89
N GLN A 10 5.86 -6.57 -16.81
CA GLN A 10 6.45 -7.34 -17.92
C GLN A 10 5.51 -8.50 -18.32
N THR A 11 5.39 -8.79 -19.60
CA THR A 11 4.50 -9.87 -20.12
C THR A 11 4.85 -11.26 -19.60
N ARG A 12 6.06 -11.45 -19.09
CA ARG A 12 6.55 -12.70 -18.47
C ARG A 12 6.13 -12.87 -17.01
N ARG A 13 5.68 -11.81 -16.34
CA ARG A 13 5.28 -11.80 -14.92
C ARG A 13 3.97 -11.03 -14.78
N TRP A 14 2.87 -11.69 -15.08
CA TRP A 14 1.54 -11.08 -15.01
C TRP A 14 0.53 -12.01 -14.34
N ASN A 15 -0.46 -11.43 -13.68
CA ASN A 15 -1.58 -12.17 -13.09
C ASN A 15 -2.66 -12.36 -14.17
N PRO A 16 -3.10 -13.60 -14.49
CA PRO A 16 -4.13 -13.84 -15.50
C PRO A 16 -5.44 -13.06 -15.29
N LYS A 17 -5.76 -12.69 -14.04
CA LYS A 17 -6.91 -11.82 -13.71
C LYS A 17 -6.82 -10.42 -14.31
N MET A 18 -5.62 -9.94 -14.63
CA MET A 18 -5.39 -8.65 -15.26
C MET A 18 -5.89 -8.60 -16.71
N ARG A 19 -6.17 -9.75 -17.34
CA ARG A 19 -6.46 -9.83 -18.78
C ARG A 19 -7.52 -8.83 -19.27
N PRO A 20 -8.66 -8.62 -18.58
CA PRO A 20 -9.66 -7.64 -19.01
C PRO A 20 -9.15 -6.19 -18.97
N TYR A 21 -8.21 -5.90 -18.06
CA TYR A 21 -7.64 -4.57 -17.82
C TYR A 21 -6.39 -4.30 -18.65
N ILE A 22 -5.98 -5.22 -19.54
CA ILE A 22 -4.84 -5.02 -20.43
C ILE A 22 -5.37 -4.48 -21.76
N TYR A 23 -4.98 -3.25 -22.09
CA TYR A 23 -5.25 -2.62 -23.39
C TYR A 23 -4.36 -3.19 -24.50
N GLY A 24 -3.09 -3.50 -24.18
CA GLY A 24 -2.14 -4.03 -25.15
C GLY A 24 -0.75 -4.28 -24.57
N GLU A 25 0.23 -4.47 -25.44
CA GLU A 25 1.64 -4.66 -25.08
C GLU A 25 2.51 -3.67 -25.84
N ARG A 26 3.54 -3.12 -25.18
CA ARG A 26 4.60 -2.35 -25.83
C ARG A 26 5.94 -2.69 -25.18
N ASN A 27 6.92 -3.08 -25.99
CA ASN A 27 8.28 -3.44 -25.55
C ASN A 27 8.33 -4.50 -24.43
N GLY A 28 7.45 -5.50 -24.47
CA GLY A 28 7.40 -6.55 -23.44
C GLY A 28 6.74 -6.12 -22.13
N ILE A 29 6.05 -4.98 -22.09
CA ILE A 29 5.30 -4.48 -20.93
C ILE A 29 3.82 -4.35 -21.30
N TYR A 30 2.94 -4.87 -20.44
CA TYR A 30 1.50 -4.70 -20.63
C TYR A 30 1.08 -3.26 -20.37
N ILE A 31 0.26 -2.71 -21.27
CA ILE A 31 -0.40 -1.42 -21.11
C ILE A 31 -1.77 -1.68 -20.47
N ILE A 32 -2.01 -1.05 -19.33
CA ILE A 32 -3.26 -1.11 -18.58
C ILE A 32 -4.29 -0.17 -19.21
N ASP A 33 -5.50 -0.68 -19.42
CA ASP A 33 -6.68 0.07 -19.81
C ASP A 33 -7.11 0.98 -18.64
N LEU A 34 -6.73 2.25 -18.75
CA LEU A 34 -7.07 3.26 -17.74
C LEU A 34 -8.56 3.58 -17.70
N GLU A 35 -9.34 3.27 -18.74
CA GLU A 35 -10.79 3.54 -18.76
C GLU A 35 -11.55 2.48 -17.95
N GLN A 36 -11.20 1.20 -18.12
CA GLN A 36 -11.73 0.13 -17.27
C GLN A 36 -11.26 0.27 -15.82
N THR A 37 -9.99 0.62 -15.62
CA THR A 37 -9.43 0.84 -14.28
C THR A 37 -10.09 2.03 -13.59
N SER A 38 -10.36 3.12 -14.32
CA SER A 38 -11.11 4.28 -13.80
C SER A 38 -12.51 3.88 -13.37
N ARG A 39 -13.25 3.10 -14.18
CA ARG A 39 -14.61 2.65 -13.81
C ARG A 39 -14.65 1.79 -12.55
N ALA A 40 -13.71 0.86 -12.39
CA ALA A 40 -13.63 0.04 -11.18
C ALA A 40 -13.24 0.88 -9.95
N LEU A 41 -12.38 1.88 -10.17
CA LEU A 41 -11.97 2.78 -9.11
C LEU A 41 -13.03 3.84 -8.75
N ASP A 42 -13.86 4.29 -9.69
CA ASP A 42 -14.99 5.19 -9.41
C ASP A 42 -15.94 4.53 -8.39
N LYS A 43 -16.25 3.24 -8.60
CA LYS A 43 -17.00 2.43 -7.62
C LYS A 43 -16.30 2.35 -6.27
N ALA A 44 -14.97 2.19 -6.27
CA ALA A 44 -14.16 2.18 -5.06
C ALA A 44 -14.22 3.50 -4.29
N CYS A 45 -14.07 4.61 -5.01
CA CYS A 45 -14.08 5.95 -4.46
C CYS A 45 -15.46 6.31 -3.91
N ASP A 46 -16.54 5.94 -4.61
CA ASP A 46 -17.90 6.14 -4.13
C ASP A 46 -18.18 5.33 -2.87
N PHE A 47 -17.69 4.09 -2.80
CA PHE A 47 -17.76 3.26 -1.60
C PHE A 47 -16.96 3.85 -0.44
N LEU A 48 -15.68 4.21 -0.66
CA LEU A 48 -14.82 4.80 0.37
C LEU A 48 -15.40 6.13 0.90
N ARG A 49 -16.05 6.93 0.04
CA ARG A 49 -16.77 8.13 0.47
C ARG A 49 -17.93 7.80 1.40
N LYS A 50 -18.71 6.76 1.09
CA LYS A 50 -19.82 6.29 1.93
C LYS A 50 -19.32 5.75 3.27
N ALA A 51 -18.26 4.93 3.26
CA ALA A 51 -17.66 4.40 4.48
C ALA A 51 -17.04 5.49 5.38
N ALA A 52 -16.37 6.49 4.77
CA ALA A 52 -15.76 7.62 5.47
C ALA A 52 -16.81 8.59 6.04
N SER A 53 -17.92 8.84 5.30
CA SER A 53 -19.01 9.69 5.78
C SER A 53 -19.77 9.06 6.95
N GLU A 54 -19.78 7.72 7.04
CA GLU A 54 -20.36 6.97 8.15
C GLU A 54 -19.48 6.92 9.42
N ARG A 55 -18.29 7.55 9.42
CA ARG A 55 -17.29 7.50 10.51
C ARG A 55 -17.00 6.07 11.02
N LYS A 56 -17.11 5.08 10.14
CA LYS A 56 -16.73 3.72 10.49
C LYS A 56 -15.21 3.68 10.55
N ASN A 57 -14.67 3.53 11.75
CA ASN A 57 -13.27 3.14 11.93
C ASN A 57 -13.13 1.72 11.38
N VAL A 58 -12.79 1.59 10.09
CA VAL A 58 -12.55 0.28 9.51
C VAL A 58 -11.13 -0.13 9.89
N VAL A 59 -11.05 -0.85 11.02
CA VAL A 59 -9.81 -1.51 11.43
C VAL A 59 -9.45 -2.56 10.37
N PHE A 60 -8.16 -2.85 10.22
CA PHE A 60 -7.66 -3.81 9.22
C PHE A 60 -8.45 -5.13 9.17
N ALA A 61 -8.78 -5.69 10.33
CA ALA A 61 -9.64 -6.89 10.44
C ALA A 61 -11.05 -6.67 9.87
N GLY A 62 -11.66 -5.51 10.09
CA GLY A 62 -12.95 -5.14 9.53
C GLY A 62 -12.91 -4.93 8.01
N ILE A 63 -11.78 -4.50 7.44
CA ILE A 63 -11.62 -4.45 5.97
C ILE A 63 -11.66 -5.89 5.42
N LEU A 64 -10.88 -6.80 6.01
CA LEU A 64 -10.83 -8.19 5.57
C LEU A 64 -12.20 -8.87 5.66
N GLU A 65 -12.91 -8.67 6.78
CA GLU A 65 -14.26 -9.22 6.97
C GLU A 65 -15.29 -8.58 6.03
N GLY A 66 -15.20 -7.28 5.81
CA GLY A 66 -16.05 -6.55 4.86
C GLY A 66 -15.87 -7.06 3.42
N CYS A 67 -14.65 -7.38 3.01
CA CYS A 67 -14.40 -7.98 1.70
C CYS A 67 -14.96 -9.41 1.61
N ALA A 68 -14.76 -10.22 2.65
CA ALA A 68 -15.23 -11.60 2.68
C ALA A 68 -16.77 -11.68 2.67
N SER A 69 -17.43 -10.75 3.35
CA SER A 69 -18.89 -10.60 3.39
C SER A 69 -19.48 -9.85 2.18
N ARG A 70 -18.62 -9.30 1.30
CA ARG A 70 -18.98 -8.46 0.15
C ARG A 70 -19.62 -7.11 0.50
N ASP A 71 -19.49 -6.68 1.75
CA ASP A 71 -19.85 -5.32 2.16
C ASP A 71 -18.86 -4.28 1.61
N ILE A 72 -17.62 -4.71 1.30
CA ILE A 72 -16.60 -3.91 0.63
C ILE A 72 -16.40 -4.45 -0.79
N GLU A 73 -16.78 -3.65 -1.78
CA GLU A 73 -16.67 -4.04 -3.19
C GLU A 73 -15.30 -3.78 -3.79
N VAL A 74 -14.51 -2.85 -3.23
CA VAL A 74 -13.17 -2.52 -3.72
C VAL A 74 -12.19 -2.26 -2.59
N VAL A 75 -10.98 -2.80 -2.73
CA VAL A 75 -9.84 -2.56 -1.84
C VAL A 75 -8.67 -1.97 -2.61
N TYR A 76 -8.08 -0.91 -2.07
CA TYR A 76 -6.79 -0.39 -2.51
C TYR A 76 -5.70 -0.83 -1.53
N ASN A 77 -5.01 -1.92 -1.82
CA ASN A 77 -3.93 -2.47 -1.02
C ASN A 77 -2.60 -1.77 -1.37
N LEU A 78 -2.11 -0.91 -0.46
CA LEU A 78 -0.83 -0.22 -0.55
C LEU A 78 0.35 -1.10 -0.11
N GLY A 79 0.56 -2.22 -0.80
CA GLY A 79 1.73 -3.07 -0.58
C GLY A 79 1.70 -3.86 0.72
N ALA A 80 0.53 -4.04 1.33
CA ALA A 80 0.38 -4.86 2.52
C ALA A 80 0.32 -6.34 2.12
N ASP A 81 1.35 -7.09 2.55
CA ASP A 81 1.50 -8.51 2.27
C ASP A 81 1.43 -9.36 3.56
N GLU A 82 1.47 -8.76 4.75
CA GLU A 82 1.44 -9.45 6.06
C GLU A 82 0.00 -9.74 6.53
N ILE A 83 -0.83 -10.19 5.59
CA ILE A 83 -2.29 -10.17 5.71
C ILE A 83 -2.88 -11.45 5.11
N ASP A 84 -4.07 -11.85 5.59
CA ASP A 84 -4.82 -12.94 4.96
C ASP A 84 -5.54 -12.42 3.69
N ALA A 85 -4.77 -12.21 2.62
CA ALA A 85 -5.26 -11.67 1.35
C ALA A 85 -6.32 -12.56 0.69
N SER A 86 -6.50 -13.82 1.12
CA SER A 86 -7.58 -14.69 0.63
C SER A 86 -8.98 -14.10 0.91
N LYS A 87 -9.10 -13.31 1.98
CA LYS A 87 -10.34 -12.62 2.36
C LYS A 87 -10.70 -11.48 1.40
N PHE A 88 -9.78 -11.03 0.55
CA PHE A 88 -10.08 -10.06 -0.49
C PHE A 88 -10.80 -10.62 -1.70
N SER A 89 -10.97 -11.95 -1.79
CA SER A 89 -11.61 -12.61 -2.94
C SER A 89 -13.03 -12.14 -3.27
N GLY A 90 -13.73 -11.52 -2.33
CA GLY A 90 -15.06 -10.93 -2.53
C GLY A 90 -15.07 -9.48 -3.04
N ALA A 91 -13.91 -8.83 -3.15
CA ALA A 91 -13.75 -7.45 -3.59
C ALA A 91 -12.90 -7.36 -4.86
N PHE A 92 -13.03 -6.25 -5.59
CA PHE A 92 -12.07 -5.85 -6.60
C PHE A 92 -10.80 -5.34 -5.92
N VAL A 93 -9.65 -5.94 -6.21
CA VAL A 93 -8.40 -5.67 -5.49
C VAL A 93 -7.44 -4.89 -6.38
N VAL A 94 -7.20 -3.63 -6.02
CA VAL A 94 -6.09 -2.85 -6.55
C VAL A 94 -4.90 -3.04 -5.62
N TYR A 95 -3.78 -3.51 -6.15
CA TYR A 95 -2.54 -3.66 -5.39
C TYR A 95 -1.50 -2.66 -5.90
N GLN A 96 -1.07 -1.72 -5.06
CA GLN A 96 0.06 -0.85 -5.32
C GLN A 96 1.25 -1.28 -4.46
N GLY A 97 2.25 -1.91 -5.07
CA GLY A 97 3.43 -2.38 -4.36
C GLY A 97 4.59 -2.66 -5.30
N HIS A 98 5.71 -3.12 -4.76
CA HIS A 98 6.97 -3.22 -5.51
C HIS A 98 7.41 -4.65 -5.86
N HIS A 99 7.32 -5.59 -4.92
CA HIS A 99 7.92 -6.93 -5.07
C HIS A 99 6.90 -8.00 -5.44
N GLY A 100 5.62 -7.75 -5.13
CA GLY A 100 4.50 -8.62 -5.44
C GLY A 100 4.56 -9.96 -4.70
N ASP A 101 3.96 -10.02 -3.51
CA ASP A 101 3.82 -11.26 -2.77
C ASP A 101 2.34 -11.67 -2.63
N ILE A 102 1.85 -12.02 -1.44
CA ILE A 102 0.50 -12.58 -1.27
C ILE A 102 -0.57 -11.57 -1.71
N GLY A 103 -0.41 -10.28 -1.43
CA GLY A 103 -1.35 -9.22 -1.81
C GLY A 103 -1.49 -9.09 -3.32
N ALA A 104 -0.38 -9.20 -4.06
CA ALA A 104 -0.38 -9.15 -5.52
C ALA A 104 -1.04 -10.38 -6.18
N ARG A 105 -1.00 -11.55 -5.54
CA ARG A 105 -1.65 -12.77 -6.05
C ARG A 105 -3.17 -12.64 -6.13
N TYR A 106 -3.76 -11.91 -5.18
CA TYR A 106 -5.20 -11.67 -5.13
C TYR A 106 -5.63 -10.40 -5.87
N ALA A 107 -4.68 -9.62 -6.40
CA ALA A 107 -4.95 -8.40 -7.15
C ALA A 107 -5.68 -8.68 -8.48
N ASP A 108 -6.66 -7.82 -8.78
CA ASP A 108 -7.28 -7.72 -10.11
C ASP A 108 -6.56 -6.67 -10.96
N VAL A 109 -6.05 -5.60 -10.33
CA VAL A 109 -5.20 -4.57 -10.94
C VAL A 109 -3.94 -4.34 -10.09
N ILE A 110 -2.78 -4.24 -10.74
CA ILE A 110 -1.51 -3.93 -10.07
C ILE A 110 -0.91 -2.62 -10.58
N PHE A 111 -0.57 -1.74 -9.65
CA PHE A 111 0.26 -0.56 -9.89
C PHE A 111 1.67 -0.77 -9.33
N PRO A 112 2.72 -0.81 -10.17
CA PRO A 112 4.09 -0.99 -9.70
C PRO A 112 4.61 0.27 -9.00
N GLY A 113 4.74 0.21 -7.68
CA GLY A 113 5.32 1.25 -6.84
C GLY A 113 6.83 1.11 -6.66
N ALA A 114 7.49 2.20 -6.29
CA ALA A 114 8.90 2.22 -5.94
C ALA A 114 9.17 1.47 -4.62
N ALA A 115 10.33 0.81 -4.51
CA ALA A 115 10.84 0.31 -3.23
C ALA A 115 11.35 1.47 -2.35
N TYR A 116 11.55 1.21 -1.05
CA TYR A 116 11.97 2.27 -0.09
C TYR A 116 13.31 2.93 -0.44
N THR A 117 14.18 2.26 -1.20
CA THR A 117 15.47 2.79 -1.69
C THR A 117 15.33 3.58 -3.00
N GLU A 118 14.17 3.52 -3.65
CA GLU A 118 13.91 4.03 -4.99
C GLU A 118 13.11 5.34 -4.99
N GLU A 119 12.74 5.84 -3.82
CA GLU A 119 12.01 7.10 -3.66
C GLU A 119 12.51 7.91 -2.46
N ASN A 120 12.15 9.20 -2.43
CA ASN A 120 12.40 10.04 -1.27
C ASN A 120 11.17 10.03 -0.36
N ALA A 121 11.27 9.45 0.83
CA ALA A 121 10.14 9.25 1.73
C ALA A 121 10.46 9.72 3.16
N ILE A 122 9.41 9.97 3.93
CA ILE A 122 9.50 10.19 5.37
C ILE A 122 9.00 8.93 6.06
N PHE A 123 9.86 8.31 6.87
CA PHE A 123 9.49 7.18 7.73
C PHE A 123 9.44 7.63 9.18
N VAL A 124 8.58 7.01 9.98
CA VAL A 124 8.51 7.28 11.43
C VAL A 124 8.79 5.96 12.15
N ASN A 125 9.77 5.96 13.04
CA ASN A 125 10.12 4.79 13.83
C ASN A 125 9.22 4.65 15.08
N THR A 126 9.43 3.59 15.87
CA THR A 126 8.59 3.28 17.04
C THR A 126 8.72 4.27 18.21
N GLU A 127 9.81 5.05 18.29
CA GLU A 127 9.94 6.15 19.26
C GLU A 127 9.32 7.47 18.75
N GLY A 128 8.71 7.45 17.56
CA GLY A 128 8.01 8.59 16.95
C GLY A 128 8.92 9.56 16.18
N ARG A 129 10.20 9.23 15.96
CA ARG A 129 11.14 10.07 15.22
C ARG A 129 10.88 9.95 13.72
N ALA A 130 10.63 11.09 13.06
CA ALA A 130 10.55 11.17 11.61
C ALA A 130 11.96 11.18 10.99
N GLN A 131 12.19 10.35 9.98
CA GLN A 131 13.47 10.18 9.29
C GLN A 131 13.26 10.34 7.79
N MET A 132 14.17 11.03 7.12
CA MET A 132 14.11 11.22 5.68
C MET A 132 14.95 10.16 4.97
N ALA A 133 14.28 9.28 4.22
CA ALA A 133 14.93 8.43 3.25
C ALA A 133 15.26 9.24 1.99
N ARG A 134 16.48 9.07 1.49
CA ARG A 134 16.92 9.64 0.21
C ARG A 134 16.99 8.52 -0.81
N ARG A 135 16.49 8.81 -2.00
CA ARG A 135 16.54 7.90 -3.13
C ARG A 135 17.99 7.52 -3.44
N ALA A 136 18.28 6.22 -3.43
CA ALA A 136 19.58 5.65 -3.77
C ALA A 136 19.63 5.14 -5.22
N HIS A 137 18.51 4.69 -5.77
CA HIS A 137 18.38 4.24 -7.14
C HIS A 137 17.06 4.73 -7.75
N PHE A 138 16.91 4.72 -9.08
CA PHE A 138 15.62 5.05 -9.70
C PHE A 138 14.68 3.83 -9.64
N PRO A 139 13.34 4.04 -9.62
CA PRO A 139 12.40 2.94 -9.70
C PRO A 139 12.67 2.04 -10.91
N LEU A 140 12.58 0.72 -10.70
CA LEU A 140 12.89 -0.24 -11.75
C LEU A 140 11.81 -0.28 -12.84
N GLY A 141 12.25 -0.33 -14.10
CA GLY A 141 11.35 -0.45 -15.25
C GLY A 141 10.37 0.71 -15.33
N GLU A 142 9.08 0.39 -15.30
CA GLU A 142 7.99 1.38 -15.36
C GLU A 142 7.34 1.66 -14.00
N ALA A 143 7.98 1.24 -12.91
CA ALA A 143 7.54 1.65 -11.57
C ALA A 143 7.57 3.18 -11.43
N ARG A 144 6.74 3.70 -10.51
CA ARG A 144 6.67 5.13 -10.19
C ARG A 144 6.74 5.32 -8.67
N GLU A 145 7.16 6.50 -8.23
CA GLU A 145 7.11 6.86 -6.81
C GLU A 145 5.67 6.73 -6.29
N ASN A 146 5.51 6.24 -5.06
CA ASN A 146 4.21 5.79 -4.57
C ASN A 146 3.17 6.91 -4.54
N TRP A 147 3.60 8.13 -4.18
CA TRP A 147 2.73 9.29 -4.15
C TRP A 147 2.26 9.74 -5.54
N ALA A 148 3.10 9.58 -6.56
CA ALA A 148 2.80 10.01 -7.92
C ALA A 148 1.72 9.14 -8.55
N ILE A 149 1.72 7.83 -8.25
CA ILE A 149 0.65 6.90 -8.64
C ILE A 149 -0.68 7.38 -8.07
N ILE A 150 -0.74 7.62 -6.75
CA ILE A 150 -1.96 8.08 -6.08
C ILE A 150 -2.42 9.44 -6.62
N ARG A 151 -1.49 10.37 -6.86
CA ARG A 151 -1.80 11.69 -7.43
C ARG A 151 -2.37 11.58 -8.83
N ALA A 152 -1.75 10.81 -9.73
CA ALA A 152 -2.24 10.62 -11.09
C ALA A 152 -3.61 9.91 -11.10
N LEU A 153 -3.78 8.96 -10.19
CA LEU A 153 -5.03 8.23 -10.02
C LEU A 153 -6.17 9.14 -9.55
N SER A 154 -5.89 10.03 -8.61
CA SER A 154 -6.86 11.00 -8.08
C SER A 154 -7.47 11.89 -9.17
N ASP A 155 -6.67 12.26 -10.16
CA ASP A 155 -7.13 13.03 -11.33
C ASP A 155 -8.10 12.22 -12.18
N ARG A 156 -7.77 10.94 -12.39
CA ARG A 156 -8.56 10.05 -13.25
C ARG A 156 -9.96 9.77 -12.69
N VAL A 157 -10.11 9.77 -11.36
CA VAL A 157 -11.40 9.59 -10.67
C VAL A 157 -12.13 10.89 -10.36
N GLY A 158 -11.69 12.02 -10.93
CA GLY A 158 -12.33 13.32 -10.73
C GLY A 158 -12.24 13.84 -9.29
N LYS A 159 -11.23 13.40 -8.52
CA LYS A 159 -10.92 13.88 -7.16
C LYS A 159 -9.45 14.29 -7.05
N THR A 160 -9.03 15.11 -8.00
CA THR A 160 -7.68 15.61 -8.14
C THR A 160 -7.15 16.16 -6.81
N LEU A 161 -6.07 15.55 -6.32
CA LEU A 161 -5.37 16.01 -5.11
C LEU A 161 -4.69 17.38 -5.37
N PRO A 162 -4.60 18.25 -4.35
CA PRO A 162 -4.21 19.65 -4.53
C PRO A 162 -2.68 19.88 -4.64
N TYR A 163 -1.90 18.84 -4.92
CA TYR A 163 -0.44 18.89 -4.98
C TYR A 163 0.06 18.14 -6.22
N ASP A 164 1.05 18.71 -6.90
CA ASP A 164 1.60 18.15 -8.15
C ASP A 164 3.08 17.77 -8.05
N ASP A 165 3.70 18.06 -6.92
CA ASP A 165 5.08 17.71 -6.63
C ASP A 165 5.26 17.23 -5.18
N LEU A 166 6.41 16.61 -4.94
CA LEU A 166 6.75 16.05 -3.63
C LEU A 166 6.91 17.14 -2.55
N PHE A 167 7.28 18.36 -2.91
CA PHE A 167 7.42 19.45 -1.95
C PHE A 167 6.04 19.90 -1.43
N ALA A 168 5.08 20.16 -2.33
CA ALA A 168 3.71 20.51 -2.00
C ALA A 168 3.03 19.39 -1.20
N LEU A 169 3.23 18.13 -1.58
CA LEU A 169 2.76 16.98 -0.81
C LEU A 169 3.32 16.99 0.62
N ARG A 170 4.62 17.23 0.80
CA ARG A 170 5.23 17.31 2.13
C ARG A 170 4.65 18.46 2.96
N GLN A 171 4.39 19.62 2.36
CA GLN A 171 3.72 20.72 3.05
C GLN A 171 2.33 20.30 3.55
N ALA A 172 1.55 19.62 2.70
CA ALA A 172 0.24 19.10 3.09
C ALA A 172 0.34 18.05 4.20
N MET A 173 1.31 17.13 4.13
CA MET A 173 1.58 16.13 5.18
C MET A 173 1.97 16.78 6.51
N ILE A 174 2.85 17.79 6.50
CA ILE A 174 3.28 18.50 7.70
C ILE A 174 2.14 19.33 8.30
N ALA A 175 1.29 19.94 7.46
CA ALA A 175 0.10 20.64 7.94
C ALA A 175 -0.88 19.68 8.65
N ALA A 176 -1.05 18.46 8.12
CA ALA A 176 -1.89 17.44 8.74
C ALA A 176 -1.26 16.80 9.99
N ALA A 177 0.07 16.63 9.99
CA ALA A 177 0.84 16.02 11.07
C ALA A 177 2.17 16.77 11.28
N PRO A 178 2.21 17.80 12.14
CA PRO A 178 3.40 18.65 12.33
C PRO A 178 4.65 17.91 12.80
N SER A 179 4.51 16.74 13.42
CA SER A 179 5.64 15.87 13.78
C SER A 179 6.47 15.43 12.58
N LEU A 180 5.87 15.30 11.38
CA LEU A 180 6.58 14.90 10.16
C LEU A 180 7.60 15.94 9.69
N GLY A 181 7.45 17.20 10.10
CA GLY A 181 8.41 18.27 9.78
C GLY A 181 9.64 18.30 10.69
N ARG A 182 9.61 17.54 11.81
CA ARG A 182 10.68 17.50 12.81
C ARG A 182 11.64 16.34 12.52
N ILE A 183 12.32 16.42 11.37
CA ILE A 183 13.22 15.38 10.89
C ILE A 183 14.38 15.15 11.87
N ASP A 184 14.65 13.87 12.14
CA ASP A 184 15.66 13.34 13.05
C ASP A 184 15.52 13.77 14.53
N GLN A 185 14.39 14.39 14.89
CA GLN A 185 14.09 14.82 16.25
C GLN A 185 13.09 13.87 16.90
N ARG A 186 13.37 13.45 18.14
CA ARG A 186 12.44 12.67 18.95
C ARG A 186 11.28 13.57 19.40
N PRO A 187 10.02 13.14 19.31
CA PRO A 187 8.90 13.88 19.89
C PRO A 187 9.11 14.13 21.39
N ALA A 188 8.80 15.34 21.85
CA ALA A 188 8.84 15.69 23.26
C ALA A 188 7.67 15.10 24.05
N GLU A 189 6.55 14.81 23.36
CA GLU A 189 5.37 14.21 23.96
C GLU A 189 5.61 12.73 24.27
N THR A 190 5.21 12.32 25.47
CA THR A 190 5.22 10.92 25.90
C THR A 190 3.88 10.27 25.60
N LEU A 191 3.92 8.99 25.24
CA LEU A 191 2.72 8.21 24.95
C LEU A 191 1.86 8.09 26.22
N ASP A 192 0.70 8.73 26.22
CA ASP A 192 -0.26 8.62 27.29
C ASP A 192 -1.11 7.35 27.12
N LEU A 193 -0.67 6.27 27.75
CA LEU A 193 -1.36 4.97 27.69
C LEU A 193 -2.79 5.03 28.25
N SER A 194 -3.11 6.01 29.11
CA SER A 194 -4.48 6.15 29.64
C SER A 194 -5.50 6.53 28.56
N LYS A 195 -5.03 7.10 27.44
CA LYS A 195 -5.86 7.46 26.27
C LYS A 195 -6.00 6.33 25.26
N ILE A 196 -5.31 5.21 25.45
CA ILE A 196 -5.22 4.13 24.47
C ILE A 196 -6.00 2.91 24.96
N GLY A 197 -7.00 2.51 24.18
CA GLY A 197 -7.84 1.34 24.47
C GLY A 197 -9.05 1.66 25.36
N LYS A 198 -9.83 0.62 25.64
CA LYS A 198 -10.93 0.63 26.60
C LYS A 198 -10.76 -0.58 27.51
N ALA A 199 -11.18 -0.47 28.76
CA ALA A 199 -11.25 -1.64 29.65
C ALA A 199 -12.12 -2.72 29.00
N GLY A 200 -11.64 -3.96 28.98
CA GLY A 200 -12.31 -5.10 28.37
C GLY A 200 -11.90 -6.41 29.04
N ALA A 201 -12.70 -7.45 28.83
CA ALA A 201 -12.38 -8.78 29.33
C ALA A 201 -11.12 -9.32 28.63
N VAL A 202 -10.18 -9.83 29.42
CA VAL A 202 -8.98 -10.50 28.90
C VAL A 202 -9.33 -11.96 28.61
N GLY A 203 -9.16 -12.39 27.37
CA GLY A 203 -9.34 -13.80 26.99
C GLY A 203 -8.24 -14.69 27.58
N SER A 204 -8.48 -16.00 27.67
CA SER A 204 -7.50 -16.98 28.14
C SER A 204 -6.43 -17.35 27.11
N ALA A 205 -6.46 -16.73 25.91
CA ALA A 205 -5.50 -17.02 24.86
C ALA A 205 -4.10 -16.52 25.26
N PRO A 206 -3.04 -17.35 25.12
CA PRO A 206 -1.69 -16.93 25.43
C PRO A 206 -1.21 -15.85 24.45
N PHE A 207 -0.34 -14.96 24.92
CA PHE A 207 0.38 -14.06 24.03
C PHE A 207 1.24 -14.85 23.04
N ARG A 208 1.20 -14.43 21.77
CA ARG A 208 2.02 -14.99 20.69
C ARG A 208 2.79 -13.87 20.02
N SER A 209 4.02 -14.14 19.59
CA SER A 209 4.75 -13.21 18.74
C SER A 209 3.97 -13.03 17.42
N PRO A 210 3.72 -11.79 16.97
CA PRO A 210 3.17 -11.56 15.64
C PRO A 210 4.20 -11.85 14.55
N VAL A 211 5.48 -11.93 14.90
CA VAL A 211 6.59 -12.28 13.99
C VAL A 211 6.93 -13.75 14.18
N ALA A 212 6.56 -14.57 13.20
CA ALA A 212 6.87 -16.00 13.19
C ALA A 212 8.30 -16.29 12.70
N ASP A 213 8.76 -15.52 11.70
CA ASP A 213 10.11 -15.59 11.16
C ASP A 213 10.64 -14.17 10.96
N TYR A 214 11.73 -13.84 11.66
CA TYR A 214 12.38 -12.54 11.60
C TYR A 214 12.90 -12.22 10.19
N TYR A 215 13.39 -13.22 9.46
CA TYR A 215 13.96 -13.04 8.13
C TYR A 215 12.89 -12.91 7.03
N PHE A 216 11.62 -13.19 7.34
CA PHE A 216 10.49 -13.11 6.41
C PHE A 216 9.41 -12.11 6.86
N THR A 217 9.83 -11.05 7.55
CA THR A 217 8.94 -10.01 8.12
C THR A 217 8.24 -9.12 7.10
N ASN A 218 8.80 -8.95 5.89
CA ASN A 218 8.20 -8.11 4.84
C ASN A 218 8.46 -8.67 3.42
N ALA A 219 7.79 -8.10 2.42
CA ALA A 219 7.90 -8.53 1.03
C ALA A 219 9.33 -8.43 0.45
N VAL A 220 10.13 -7.44 0.88
CA VAL A 220 11.53 -7.31 0.46
C VAL A 220 12.35 -8.47 1.00
N ALA A 221 12.20 -8.76 2.29
CA ALA A 221 12.90 -9.84 2.96
C ALA A 221 12.51 -11.21 2.41
N ARG A 222 11.21 -11.44 2.13
CA ARG A 222 10.72 -12.69 1.52
C ARG A 222 11.19 -12.91 0.08
N ALA A 223 11.43 -11.85 -0.68
CA ALA A 223 12.00 -11.96 -2.02
C ALA A 223 13.53 -12.12 -2.02
N SER A 224 14.19 -11.94 -0.87
CA SER A 224 15.65 -11.97 -0.75
C SER A 224 16.18 -13.40 -0.62
N LYS A 225 17.11 -13.76 -1.51
CA LYS A 225 17.83 -15.05 -1.44
C LYS A 225 18.62 -15.18 -0.13
N THR A 226 19.31 -14.12 0.28
CA THR A 226 20.11 -14.10 1.50
C THR A 226 19.25 -14.31 2.73
N MET A 227 18.08 -13.66 2.80
CA MET A 227 17.17 -13.86 3.94
C MET A 227 16.57 -15.27 3.96
N ALA A 228 16.32 -15.86 2.79
CA ALA A 228 15.90 -17.26 2.70
C ALA A 228 16.97 -18.23 3.22
N GLU A 229 18.24 -18.00 2.92
CA GLU A 229 19.35 -18.76 3.50
C GLU A 229 19.43 -18.59 5.02
N CYS A 230 19.26 -17.35 5.53
CA CYS A 230 19.25 -17.09 6.97
C CYS A 230 18.08 -17.78 7.70
N SER A 231 16.88 -17.77 7.11
CA SER A 231 15.71 -18.47 7.64
C SER A 231 15.95 -19.99 7.76
N ALA A 232 16.51 -20.59 6.70
CA ALA A 232 16.82 -22.02 6.67
C ALA A 232 17.88 -22.46 7.70
N MET A 233 18.74 -21.54 8.17
CA MET A 233 19.71 -21.83 9.23
C MET A 233 19.12 -21.79 10.64
N MET A 234 17.92 -21.21 10.82
CA MET A 234 17.23 -21.12 12.11
C MET A 234 16.11 -22.16 12.29
N SER A 235 15.71 -22.83 11.21
CA SER A 235 14.72 -23.93 11.21
C SER A 235 15.35 -25.29 11.50
#